data_AF-A0A091BZU8-F1
#
_entry.id   AF-A0A091BZU8-F1
#
_cell.length_a   1.000
_cell.length_b   1.000
_cell.length_c   1.000
_cell.angle_alpha   90.00
_cell.angle_beta   90.00
_cell.angle_gamma   90.00
#
_symmetry.space_group_name_H-M   'P 1'
#
loop_
_entity.id
_entity.type
_entity.pdbx_description
1 polymer ?
#
loop_
_entity_poly.entity_id
_entity_poly.type
_entity_poly.pdbx_seq_one_letter_code
_entity_poly.pdbx_strand_id
1 'polypeptide(L)'
;MRKFTKGLMLGILSLAVLAGCSTNVSEDDLKANDWTIEPEEEDVPNMIASFSDHVMTVNVDVDSIESTATDEWEQMGEDFAKELASEMDFKLEYTLDGDQVTLQDTENEDESNTFEVSEEDDNITFTPSEDESDDDIETIVLEPRESEED
;
A
#
# COMPACT_ATOMS: atom_id res chain seq x y z
N MET A 1 18.61 -47.14 -44.97
CA MET A 1 18.19 -47.07 -43.55
C MET A 1 19.28 -46.42 -42.74
N ARG A 2 19.05 -45.20 -42.24
CA ARG A 2 19.28 -44.76 -40.85
C ARG A 2 19.08 -43.24 -40.80
N LYS A 3 17.98 -42.85 -40.16
CA LYS A 3 17.65 -41.50 -39.72
C LYS A 3 18.52 -41.16 -38.51
N PHE A 4 19.06 -39.96 -38.39
CA PHE A 4 19.26 -39.25 -37.11
C PHE A 4 19.37 -37.74 -37.39
N THR A 5 18.21 -37.09 -37.36
CA THR A 5 18.03 -35.66 -37.15
C THR A 5 18.16 -35.30 -35.66
N LYS A 6 18.54 -34.05 -35.41
CA LYS A 6 18.38 -33.22 -34.19
C LYS A 6 19.67 -32.98 -33.41
N GLY A 7 20.10 -31.72 -33.42
CA GLY A 7 21.18 -31.20 -32.60
C GLY A 7 21.58 -29.78 -32.96
N LEU A 8 20.64 -28.87 -33.17
CA LEU A 8 20.93 -27.43 -33.12
C LEU A 8 20.46 -26.94 -31.75
N MET A 9 21.35 -27.03 -30.78
CA MET A 9 21.17 -26.48 -29.45
C MET A 9 21.35 -24.97 -29.58
N LEU A 10 20.24 -24.24 -29.62
CA LEU A 10 20.23 -22.78 -29.53
C LEU A 10 20.73 -22.40 -28.13
N GLY A 11 21.97 -21.92 -28.05
CA GLY A 11 22.46 -21.20 -26.88
C GLY A 11 21.90 -19.77 -26.89
N ILE A 12 20.77 -19.58 -26.21
CA ILE A 12 20.32 -18.24 -25.79
C ILE A 12 21.06 -17.97 -24.49
N LEU A 13 22.23 -17.33 -24.59
CA LEU A 13 22.94 -16.82 -23.43
C LEU A 13 22.24 -15.50 -23.05
N SER A 14 21.43 -15.63 -22.01
CA SER A 14 20.74 -14.60 -21.23
C SER A 14 21.48 -13.26 -21.19
N LEU A 15 20.90 -12.24 -21.84
CA LEU A 15 21.02 -10.88 -21.36
C LEU A 15 20.15 -10.80 -20.10
N ALA A 16 20.77 -10.98 -18.93
CA ALA A 16 20.21 -10.44 -17.70
C ALA A 16 20.30 -8.91 -17.84
N VAL A 17 19.22 -8.32 -18.35
CA VAL A 17 19.03 -6.88 -18.25
C VAL A 17 18.69 -6.64 -16.79
N LEU A 18 19.70 -6.36 -15.97
CA LEU A 18 19.51 -5.64 -14.72
C LEU A 18 19.10 -4.22 -15.11
N ALA A 19 17.86 -4.07 -15.56
CA ALA A 19 17.19 -2.81 -15.52
C ALA A 19 16.89 -2.58 -14.04
N GLY A 20 17.83 -1.94 -13.34
CA GLY A 20 17.43 -1.05 -12.26
C GLY A 20 16.69 0.09 -12.94
N CYS A 21 15.45 -0.16 -13.31
CA CYS A 21 14.52 0.86 -13.73
C CYS A 21 14.19 1.63 -12.46
N SER A 22 14.75 2.83 -12.32
CA SER A 22 14.00 3.90 -11.68
C SER A 22 12.83 4.19 -12.63
N THR A 23 11.82 3.33 -12.57
CA THR A 23 10.49 3.62 -13.08
C THR A 23 9.82 4.37 -11.95
N ASN A 24 9.39 5.60 -12.22
CA ASN A 24 8.52 6.30 -11.29
C ASN A 24 7.33 5.38 -10.99
N VAL A 25 6.92 5.32 -9.73
CA VAL A 25 5.70 4.65 -9.32
C VAL A 25 4.56 5.12 -10.22
N SER A 26 3.81 4.18 -10.75
CA SER A 26 2.64 4.44 -11.59
C SER A 26 1.35 4.16 -10.82
N GLU A 27 0.22 4.61 -11.37
CA GLU A 27 -1.08 4.24 -10.81
C GLU A 27 -1.31 2.73 -10.82
N ASP A 28 -0.80 2.02 -11.83
CA ASP A 28 -0.92 0.56 -11.91
C ASP A 28 -0.16 -0.11 -10.76
N ASP A 29 0.97 0.47 -10.33
CA ASP A 29 1.73 -0.03 -9.19
C ASP A 29 0.93 0.18 -7.89
N LEU A 30 0.38 1.38 -7.66
CA LEU A 30 -0.50 1.65 -6.51
C LEU A 30 -1.74 0.75 -6.48
N LYS A 31 -2.30 0.41 -7.64
CA LYS A 31 -3.48 -0.45 -7.80
C LYS A 31 -3.16 -1.95 -7.73
N ALA A 32 -1.88 -2.34 -7.66
CA ALA A 32 -1.46 -3.74 -7.78
C ALA A 32 -1.82 -4.58 -6.55
N ASN A 33 -1.87 -3.95 -5.37
CA ASN A 33 -2.15 -4.60 -4.10
C ASN A 33 -3.10 -3.74 -3.25
N ASP A 34 -3.70 -4.37 -2.25
CA ASP A 34 -4.03 -3.64 -1.03
C ASP A 34 -2.74 -3.49 -0.22
N TRP A 35 -2.61 -2.40 0.52
CA TRP A 35 -1.38 -2.02 1.21
C TRP A 35 -1.62 -1.97 2.70
N THR A 36 -0.68 -2.50 3.47
CA THR A 36 -0.62 -2.28 4.91
C THR A 36 0.19 -1.02 5.20
N ILE A 37 -0.34 -0.18 6.09
CA ILE A 37 0.35 0.96 6.69
C ILE A 37 0.51 0.65 8.16
N GLU A 38 1.76 0.51 8.60
CA GLU A 38 2.09 0.33 10.02
C GLU A 38 2.39 1.71 10.64
N PRO A 39 1.60 2.17 11.62
CA PRO A 39 1.90 3.40 12.33
C PRO A 39 3.14 3.24 13.22
N GLU A 40 3.86 4.34 13.49
CA GLU A 40 5.04 4.29 14.37
C GLU A 40 4.70 3.92 15.83
N GLU A 41 3.47 4.23 16.27
CA GLU A 41 2.98 3.93 17.62
C GLU A 41 2.38 2.52 17.71
N GLU A 42 2.96 1.65 18.55
CA GLU A 42 2.53 0.25 18.73
C GLU A 42 1.06 0.08 19.21
N ASP A 43 0.46 1.11 19.79
CA ASP A 43 -0.93 1.08 20.28
C ASP A 43 -1.95 1.53 19.21
N VAL A 44 -1.48 1.96 18.03
CA VAL A 44 -2.34 2.33 16.90
C VAL A 44 -2.45 1.13 15.96
N PRO A 45 -3.67 0.72 15.57
CA PRO A 45 -3.83 -0.43 14.69
C PRO A 45 -3.25 -0.15 13.30
N ASN A 46 -2.77 -1.20 12.65
CA ASN A 46 -2.41 -1.14 11.24
C ASN A 46 -3.60 -0.66 10.42
N MET A 47 -3.31 0.01 9.30
CA MET A 47 -4.33 0.45 8.35
C MET A 47 -4.17 -0.29 7.03
N ILE A 48 -5.27 -0.40 6.30
CA ILE A 48 -5.32 -0.97 4.96
C ILE A 48 -5.63 0.15 3.98
N ALA A 49 -4.72 0.44 3.06
CA ALA A 49 -4.94 1.36 1.96
C ALA A 49 -5.19 0.60 0.66
N SER A 50 -6.22 0.99 -0.08
CA SER A 50 -6.54 0.45 -1.40
C SER A 50 -6.70 1.60 -2.39
N PHE A 51 -6.19 1.41 -3.60
CA PHE A 51 -6.22 2.44 -4.65
C PHE A 51 -7.19 2.03 -5.75
N SER A 52 -8.11 2.93 -6.08
CA SER A 52 -8.97 2.86 -7.25
C SER A 52 -8.55 3.93 -8.27
N ASP A 53 -9.40 4.28 -9.24
CA ASP A 53 -9.05 5.20 -10.35
C ASP A 53 -8.32 6.46 -9.88
N HIS A 54 -8.96 7.24 -9.01
CA HIS A 54 -8.44 8.49 -8.44
C HIS A 54 -8.70 8.61 -6.92
N VAL A 55 -9.12 7.51 -6.28
CA VAL A 55 -9.47 7.50 -4.85
C VAL A 55 -8.65 6.45 -4.13
N MET A 56 -7.96 6.88 -3.09
CA MET A 56 -7.34 6.06 -2.05
C MET A 56 -8.35 5.88 -0.92
N THR A 57 -8.64 4.64 -0.55
CA THR A 57 -9.50 4.32 0.59
C THR A 57 -8.65 3.70 1.69
N VAL A 58 -8.72 4.26 2.89
CA VAL A 58 -8.01 3.79 4.08
C VAL A 58 -9.03 3.23 5.06
N ASN A 59 -8.76 2.02 5.56
CA ASN A 59 -9.56 1.31 6.54
C ASN A 59 -8.69 0.86 7.72
N VAL A 60 -9.31 0.60 8.87
CA VAL A 60 -8.61 0.00 10.01
C VAL A 60 -8.46 -1.51 9.78
N ASP A 61 -7.25 -2.05 9.96
CA ASP A 61 -6.99 -3.49 9.92
C ASP A 61 -7.44 -4.15 11.23
N VAL A 62 -8.75 -4.38 11.37
CA VAL A 62 -9.34 -4.97 12.59
C VAL A 62 -8.88 -6.41 12.86
N ASP A 63 -8.35 -7.09 11.84
CA ASP A 63 -7.83 -8.45 11.93
C ASP A 63 -6.44 -8.48 12.58
N SER A 64 -5.64 -7.43 12.39
CA SER A 64 -4.35 -7.24 13.08
C SER A 64 -4.49 -6.97 14.58
N ILE A 65 -5.66 -6.53 15.06
CA ILE A 65 -5.89 -6.17 16.46
C ILE A 65 -6.03 -7.44 17.30
N GLU A 66 -5.05 -7.70 18.17
CA GLU A 66 -5.12 -8.80 19.14
C GLU A 66 -6.23 -8.57 20.18
N SER A 67 -7.01 -9.61 20.49
CA SER A 67 -8.05 -9.54 21.51
C SER A 67 -7.45 -9.49 22.91
N THR A 68 -7.99 -8.61 23.76
CA THR A 68 -7.59 -8.46 25.16
C THR A 68 -8.67 -8.92 26.15
N ALA A 69 -9.84 -9.31 25.64
CA ALA A 69 -10.98 -9.72 26.43
C ALA A 69 -10.69 -10.90 27.36
N THR A 70 -11.13 -10.78 28.61
CA THR A 70 -10.98 -11.82 29.64
C THR A 70 -12.28 -12.56 29.94
N ASP A 71 -13.42 -12.05 29.47
CA ASP A 71 -14.74 -12.66 29.59
C ASP A 71 -15.64 -12.42 28.37
N GLU A 72 -16.79 -13.08 28.34
CA GLU A 72 -17.74 -13.04 27.20
C GLU A 72 -18.36 -11.65 26.97
N TRP A 73 -18.50 -10.82 28.00
CA TRP A 73 -19.03 -9.47 27.83
C TRP A 73 -17.99 -8.54 27.22
N GLU A 74 -16.73 -8.66 27.65
CA GLU A 74 -15.61 -7.96 27.05
C GLU A 74 -15.42 -8.36 25.58
N GLN A 75 -15.47 -9.66 25.27
CA GLN A 75 -15.37 -10.15 23.89
C GLN A 75 -16.48 -9.59 22.99
N MET A 76 -17.73 -9.59 23.47
CA MET A 76 -18.84 -9.02 22.71
C MET A 76 -18.68 -7.50 22.49
N GLY A 77 -18.05 -6.80 23.43
CA GLY A 77 -17.71 -5.39 23.28
C GLY A 77 -16.61 -5.16 22.24
N GLU A 78 -15.55 -5.98 22.26
CA GLU A 78 -14.47 -5.95 21.26
C GLU A 78 -15.01 -6.26 19.86
N ASP A 79 -15.80 -7.32 19.69
CA ASP A 79 -16.38 -7.70 18.40
C ASP A 79 -17.25 -6.57 17.82
N PHE A 80 -18.08 -5.93 18.67
CA PHE A 80 -18.89 -4.79 18.25
C PHE A 80 -18.03 -3.58 17.85
N ALA A 81 -16.95 -3.30 18.58
CA ALA A 81 -16.04 -2.21 18.22
C ALA A 81 -15.31 -2.48 16.90
N LYS A 82 -14.88 -3.73 16.67
CA LYS A 82 -14.28 -4.16 15.40
C LYS A 82 -15.27 -4.03 14.24
N GLU A 83 -16.53 -4.44 14.41
CA GLU A 83 -17.57 -4.28 13.38
C GLU A 83 -17.72 -2.81 12.99
N LEU A 84 -17.85 -1.90 13.97
CA LEU A 84 -17.92 -0.47 13.69
C LEU A 84 -16.67 0.08 12.99
N ALA A 85 -15.48 -0.30 13.44
CA ALA A 85 -14.22 0.17 12.84
C ALA A 85 -14.05 -0.35 11.41
N SER A 86 -14.49 -1.57 11.12
CA SER A 86 -14.43 -2.16 9.78
C SER A 86 -15.36 -1.49 8.75
N GLU A 87 -16.35 -0.74 9.22
CA GLU A 87 -17.25 0.04 8.36
C GLU A 87 -16.73 1.48 8.12
N MET A 88 -15.65 1.89 8.78
CA MET A 88 -15.08 3.24 8.66
C MET A 88 -14.09 3.34 7.50
N ASP A 89 -14.59 3.80 6.35
CA ASP A 89 -13.76 4.18 5.21
C ASP A 89 -13.33 5.67 5.32
N PHE A 90 -12.03 5.94 5.30
CA PHE A 90 -11.51 7.27 4.99
C PHE A 90 -11.15 7.34 3.50
N LYS A 91 -11.65 8.35 2.80
CA LYS A 91 -11.48 8.48 1.34
C LYS A 91 -10.72 9.76 1.02
N LEU A 92 -9.64 9.58 0.28
CA LEU A 92 -8.79 10.65 -0.22
C LEU A 92 -8.78 10.62 -1.74
N GLU A 93 -8.98 11.75 -2.40
CA GLU A 93 -8.63 11.84 -3.81
C GLU A 93 -7.11 11.88 -3.92
N TYR A 94 -6.54 11.14 -4.87
CA TYR A 94 -5.11 11.18 -5.12
C TYR A 94 -4.81 11.56 -6.56
N THR A 95 -3.71 12.28 -6.77
CA THR A 95 -3.18 12.60 -8.10
C THR A 95 -1.70 12.31 -8.11
N LEU A 96 -1.22 11.60 -9.13
CA LEU A 96 0.17 11.26 -9.33
C LEU A 96 0.76 12.09 -10.49
N ASP A 97 1.76 12.93 -10.22
CA ASP A 97 2.47 13.73 -11.22
C ASP A 97 3.98 13.47 -11.11
N GLY A 98 4.49 12.60 -11.99
CA GLY A 98 5.89 12.22 -11.97
C GLY A 98 6.25 11.37 -10.74
N ASP A 99 7.04 11.95 -9.85
CA ASP A 99 7.51 11.37 -8.58
C ASP A 99 6.79 12.00 -7.37
N GLN A 100 5.65 12.66 -7.58
CA GLN A 100 4.85 13.24 -6.51
C GLN A 100 3.42 12.71 -6.48
N VAL A 101 2.90 12.48 -5.28
CA VAL A 101 1.49 12.20 -5.03
C VAL A 101 0.90 13.32 -4.17
N THR A 102 -0.24 13.85 -4.59
CA THR A 102 -1.06 14.74 -3.76
C THR A 102 -2.26 13.95 -3.26
N LEU A 103 -2.48 13.97 -1.94
CA LEU A 103 -3.65 13.40 -1.27
C LEU A 103 -4.55 14.54 -0.80
N GLN A 104 -5.82 14.52 -1.20
CA GLN A 104 -6.83 15.52 -0.90
C GLN A 104 -7.96 14.89 -0.11
N ASP A 105 -8.34 15.50 1.01
CA ASP A 105 -9.53 15.06 1.75
C ASP A 105 -10.80 15.25 0.90
N THR A 106 -11.57 14.17 0.72
CA THR A 106 -12.84 14.21 -0.02
C THR A 106 -13.94 14.99 0.69
N GLU A 107 -13.83 15.17 2.01
CA GLU A 107 -14.75 15.96 2.84
C GLU A 107 -14.31 17.41 2.99
N ASN A 108 -13.04 17.74 2.71
CA ASN A 108 -12.46 19.08 2.81
C ASN A 108 -11.48 19.39 1.67
N GLU A 109 -11.96 20.05 0.60
CA GLU A 109 -11.18 20.39 -0.59
C GLU A 109 -10.02 21.39 -0.36
N ASP A 110 -9.99 22.06 0.79
CA ASP A 110 -8.88 22.96 1.16
C ASP A 110 -7.73 22.24 1.89
N GLU A 111 -7.89 20.95 2.21
CA GLU A 111 -6.94 20.15 2.99
C GLU A 111 -6.26 19.07 2.14
N SER A 112 -5.07 19.38 1.65
CA SER A 112 -4.27 18.50 0.79
C SER A 112 -2.83 18.43 1.26
N ASN A 113 -2.20 17.27 1.14
CA ASN A 113 -0.78 17.07 1.41
C ASN A 113 -0.09 16.49 0.18
N THR A 114 1.12 16.95 -0.10
CA THR A 114 1.94 16.45 -1.22
C THR A 114 3.17 15.73 -0.71
N PHE A 115 3.46 14.58 -1.31
CA PHE A 115 4.55 13.70 -0.95
C PHE A 115 5.39 13.36 -2.19
N GLU A 116 6.70 13.24 -1.99
CA GLU A 116 7.59 12.52 -2.91
C GLU A 116 7.32 11.02 -2.81
N VAL A 117 7.30 10.33 -3.95
CA VAL A 117 6.98 8.90 -4.08
C VAL A 117 8.21 8.14 -4.52
N SER A 118 8.52 7.06 -3.81
CA SER A 118 9.60 6.14 -4.17
C SER A 118 9.18 4.69 -3.99
N GLU A 119 9.85 3.80 -4.72
CA GLU A 119 9.66 2.35 -4.64
C GLU A 119 10.99 1.70 -4.23
N GLU A 120 10.98 0.89 -3.17
CA GLU A 120 12.12 0.12 -2.69
C GLU A 120 11.63 -1.23 -2.15
N ASP A 121 12.25 -2.33 -2.57
CA ASP A 121 11.95 -3.69 -2.09
C ASP A 121 10.43 -4.05 -2.12
N ASP A 122 9.75 -3.71 -3.22
CA ASP A 122 8.30 -3.89 -3.44
C ASP A 122 7.38 -2.99 -2.57
N ASN A 123 7.95 -2.17 -1.68
CA ASN A 123 7.24 -1.17 -0.89
C ASN A 123 7.19 0.18 -1.62
N ILE A 124 6.12 0.92 -1.39
CA ILE A 124 5.97 2.30 -1.88
C ILE A 124 6.03 3.25 -0.69
N THR A 125 6.88 4.27 -0.76
CA THR A 125 7.04 5.25 0.33
C THR A 125 6.59 6.63 -0.14
N PHE A 126 5.73 7.27 0.66
CA PHE A 126 5.33 8.67 0.52
C PHE A 126 6.07 9.50 1.57
N THR A 127 7.04 10.29 1.12
CA THR A 127 7.83 11.19 1.97
C THR A 127 7.28 12.61 1.85
N PRO A 128 6.96 13.32 2.94
CA PRO A 128 6.43 14.68 2.87
C PRO A 128 7.36 15.60 2.07
N SER A 129 6.81 16.33 1.10
CA SER A 129 7.59 17.28 0.30
C SER A 129 8.13 18.41 1.17
N GLU A 130 9.31 18.98 0.82
CA GLU A 130 9.96 20.03 1.63
C GLU A 130 9.06 21.25 1.92
N ASP A 131 8.12 21.58 1.02
CA ASP A 131 7.18 22.69 1.17
C ASP A 131 5.99 22.39 2.11
N GLU A 132 5.72 21.11 2.38
CA GLU A 132 4.65 20.60 3.26
C GLU A 132 5.21 20.07 4.60
N SER A 133 6.44 20.47 4.95
CA SER A 133 7.10 20.07 6.19
C SER A 133 6.60 20.87 7.40
N ASP A 134 5.30 20.86 7.64
CA ASP A 134 4.81 21.03 9.02
C ASP A 134 5.32 19.82 9.83
N ASP A 135 5.80 20.06 11.05
CA ASP A 135 6.48 19.06 11.89
C ASP A 135 5.59 17.82 12.23
N ASP A 136 4.31 17.85 11.86
CA ASP A 136 3.29 16.86 12.21
C ASP A 136 2.97 15.88 11.06
N ILE A 137 3.53 16.05 9.86
CA ILE A 137 3.26 15.15 8.72
C ILE A 137 4.36 14.08 8.63
N GLU A 138 3.97 12.83 8.83
CA GLU A 138 4.88 11.68 8.87
C GLU A 138 5.03 11.02 7.48
N THR A 139 6.11 10.25 7.33
CA THR A 139 6.32 9.40 6.15
C THR A 139 5.37 8.22 6.19
N ILE A 140 4.72 7.94 5.06
CA ILE A 140 3.81 6.79 4.93
C ILE A 140 4.51 5.71 4.13
N VAL A 141 4.62 4.50 4.69
CA VAL A 141 5.13 3.33 3.99
C VAL A 141 3.96 2.41 3.66
N LEU A 142 3.82 2.07 2.38
CA LEU A 142 2.85 1.14 1.85
C LEU A 142 3.56 -0.20 1.62
N GLU A 143 3.26 -1.17 2.47
CA GLU A 143 3.76 -2.54 2.33
C GLU A 143 2.72 -3.41 1.63
N PRO A 144 3.09 -4.23 0.63
CA PRO A 144 2.14 -5.11 -0.03
C PRO A 144 1.46 -6.02 1.00
N ARG A 145 0.13 -5.95 1.09
CA ARG A 145 -0.63 -6.87 1.93
C ARG A 145 -0.68 -8.22 1.23
N GLU A 146 -0.19 -9.26 1.90
CA GLU A 146 -0.41 -10.62 1.40
C GLU A 146 -1.92 -10.89 1.43
N SER A 147 -2.52 -11.05 0.25
CA SER A 147 -3.92 -11.48 0.16
C SER A 147 -3.98 -12.91 0.70
N GLU A 148 -4.79 -13.13 1.75
CA GLU A 148 -5.19 -14.50 2.08
C GLU A 148 -5.95 -15.03 0.87
N GLU A 149 -5.37 -15.98 0.12
CA GLU A 149 -6.02 -16.65 -0.99
C GLU A 149 -7.33 -17.30 -0.48
N ASP A 150 -8.48 -16.73 -0.83
CA ASP A 150 -9.84 -17.29 -0.61
C ASP A 150 -10.00 -18.74 -1.14
#